data_AF-A0A968L9G5-F1
#
_entry.id   AF-A0A968L9G5-F1
#
_cell.length_a   1.000
_cell.length_b   1.000
_cell.length_c   1.000
_cell.angle_alpha   90.00
_cell.angle_beta   90.00
_cell.angle_gamma   90.00
#
_symmetry.space_group_name_H-M   'P 1'
#
loop_
_entity.id
_entity.type
_entity.pdbx_description
1 polymer ?
#
loop_
_entity_poly.entity_id
_entity_poly.type
_entity_poly.pdbx_seq_one_letter_code
_entity_poly.pdbx_strand_id
1 'polypeptide(L)'
;MEHTSTKQELHHEIFGSVLDRTEMTPFLLLRTGNYEDALGQATRMMGNRGFDTFRDELLSSEKERAQAYIEQAFRYFLHWLFPFVNAQLEGLAGLNSPNAGIYRDCLRAIEQVGSILQDAAFRRIVSEDPRHLFLLASSRKYPHVLHGYKDGRREVPDPWQKTACSLLKMCHLIKSVEEDSQDINDYARLGFFLEMQGQSLDDLYHYDWEHPAHVPESGPAQRAFVKISTFFHKLNESMTFDAERGCLVFNSGDGVEVDIIRIKARLKSPESMFTKLGKDVEGEAYDIRDILAITFILKNMDDTLKLFHALQKRGVILQENTASHSITQTLFDTPEDMIGAVRRLMVSLSRSEGRDEAPGDDELLANARKFYEALSINAAKNLHSSLGHRKFQCKIAFSLPIHHAVPSNGILIPGTPMYAERDRIRKKTQQHTLGVELRISDEQSWRMSEQKGDSHHDAYKFRQLASVMNRVFGNVFRMPEECLEQLRHDQIRLFP
;
A
#
# COMPACT_ATOMS: atom_id res chain seq x y z
N MET A 1 -25.14 -37.04 4.64
CA MET A 1 -23.85 -36.45 5.04
C MET A 1 -22.95 -36.50 3.84
N GLU A 2 -22.82 -35.35 3.17
CA GLU A 2 -22.16 -35.23 1.86
C GLU A 2 -20.64 -35.39 1.98
N HIS A 3 -20.08 -36.16 1.06
CA HIS A 3 -18.66 -36.52 0.94
C HIS A 3 -17.82 -35.43 0.21
N THR A 4 -18.21 -34.16 0.29
CA THR A 4 -17.63 -33.05 -0.48
C THR A 4 -16.49 -32.31 0.21
N SER A 5 -16.24 -32.47 1.52
CA SER A 5 -15.27 -31.61 2.25
C SER A 5 -13.79 -31.99 2.09
N THR A 6 -13.44 -33.27 1.89
CA THR A 6 -12.04 -33.74 1.94
C THR A 6 -11.22 -33.45 0.68
N LYS A 7 -11.86 -33.32 -0.49
CA LYS A 7 -11.16 -32.98 -1.75
C LYS A 7 -10.82 -31.48 -1.86
N GLN A 8 -11.64 -30.60 -1.30
CA GLN A 8 -11.36 -29.17 -1.27
C GLN A 8 -10.23 -28.84 -0.29
N GLU A 9 -10.19 -29.49 0.88
CA GLU A 9 -9.07 -29.34 1.85
C GLU A 9 -7.71 -29.64 1.21
N LEU A 10 -7.56 -30.75 0.50
CA LEU A 10 -6.29 -31.11 -0.16
C LEU A 10 -5.85 -30.11 -1.24
N HIS A 11 -6.80 -29.55 -2.01
CA HIS A 11 -6.50 -28.53 -3.00
C HIS A 11 -6.07 -27.22 -2.34
N HIS A 12 -6.76 -26.77 -1.28
CA HIS A 12 -6.37 -25.57 -0.53
C HIS A 12 -5.08 -25.76 0.30
N GLU A 13 -4.78 -26.98 0.75
CA GLU A 13 -3.54 -27.31 1.46
C GLU A 13 -2.31 -27.35 0.54
N ILE A 14 -2.48 -27.72 -0.74
CA ILE A 14 -1.40 -27.84 -1.72
C ILE A 14 -1.25 -26.58 -2.59
N PHE A 15 -2.36 -26.03 -3.08
CA PHE A 15 -2.40 -24.90 -4.03
C PHE A 15 -3.04 -23.63 -3.45
N GLY A 16 -3.65 -23.70 -2.26
CA GLY A 16 -4.27 -22.55 -1.62
C GLY A 16 -3.27 -21.66 -0.89
N SER A 17 -3.58 -20.37 -0.83
CA SER A 17 -2.81 -19.39 -0.07
C SER A 17 -2.74 -19.76 1.41
N VAL A 18 -1.60 -19.48 2.03
CA VAL A 18 -1.38 -19.61 3.48
C VAL A 18 -2.44 -18.86 4.28
N LEU A 19 -3.00 -17.79 3.71
CA LEU A 19 -4.02 -16.97 4.37
C LEU A 19 -5.39 -17.67 4.44
N ASP A 20 -5.70 -18.57 3.51
CA ASP A 20 -7.00 -19.25 3.48
C ASP A 20 -7.04 -20.49 4.37
N ARG A 21 -5.88 -20.89 4.92
CA ARG A 21 -5.80 -22.06 5.80
C ARG A 21 -6.50 -21.75 7.12
N THR A 22 -7.53 -22.52 7.45
CA THR A 22 -8.20 -22.47 8.75
C THR A 22 -7.22 -22.81 9.88
N GLU A 23 -6.29 -23.72 9.62
CA GLU A 23 -5.20 -24.07 10.53
C GLU A 23 -3.86 -24.11 9.80
N MET A 24 -2.85 -23.54 10.45
CA MET A 24 -1.47 -23.68 9.98
C MET A 24 -0.95 -25.01 10.51
N THR A 25 -0.97 -26.04 9.66
CA THR A 25 -0.57 -27.39 10.05
C THR A 25 0.65 -27.87 9.27
N PRO A 26 1.85 -27.50 9.70
CA PRO A 26 3.05 -27.95 9.02
C PRO A 26 3.24 -29.46 9.17
N PHE A 27 3.52 -30.15 8.06
CA PHE A 27 3.83 -31.59 8.06
C PHE A 27 5.05 -31.95 8.93
N LEU A 28 5.96 -31.00 9.15
CA LEU A 28 7.17 -31.21 9.94
C LEU A 28 6.90 -31.43 11.44
N LEU A 29 5.73 -31.03 11.96
CA LEU A 29 5.36 -31.25 13.38
C LEU A 29 4.68 -32.61 13.64
N LEU A 30 4.39 -33.42 12.60
CA LEU A 30 3.66 -34.68 12.72
C LEU A 30 4.33 -35.74 13.63
N ARG A 31 5.65 -35.65 13.85
CA ARG A 31 6.45 -36.69 14.54
C ARG A 31 7.13 -36.21 15.82
N THR A 32 6.74 -35.06 16.36
CA THR A 32 7.40 -34.48 17.54
C THR A 32 6.95 -35.19 18.81
N GLY A 33 7.85 -35.81 19.57
CA GLY A 33 7.46 -36.53 20.79
C GLY A 33 7.42 -35.64 22.03
N ASN A 34 8.11 -34.51 22.00
CA ASN A 34 8.31 -33.60 23.12
C ASN A 34 8.53 -32.15 22.61
N TYR A 35 8.59 -31.20 23.54
CA TYR A 35 8.79 -29.78 23.25
C TYR A 35 10.12 -29.45 22.54
N GLU A 36 11.23 -30.12 22.88
CA GLU A 36 12.53 -29.87 22.22
C GLU A 36 12.51 -30.29 20.75
N ASP A 37 11.95 -31.45 20.45
CA ASP A 37 11.73 -31.92 19.08
C ASP A 37 10.84 -30.95 18.30
N ALA A 38 9.78 -30.45 18.95
CA ALA A 38 8.86 -29.49 18.34
C ALA A 38 9.55 -28.16 18.03
N LEU A 39 10.40 -27.66 18.93
CA LEU A 39 11.24 -26.48 18.68
C LEU A 39 12.22 -26.70 17.53
N GLY A 40 12.90 -27.85 17.47
CA GLY A 40 13.81 -28.18 16.39
C GLY A 40 13.10 -28.19 15.02
N GLN A 41 11.89 -28.78 14.96
CA GLN A 41 11.08 -28.72 13.73
C GLN A 41 10.60 -27.30 13.41
N ALA A 42 10.26 -26.50 14.43
CA ALA A 42 9.94 -25.09 14.24
C ALA A 42 11.14 -24.28 13.71
N THR A 43 12.35 -24.56 14.17
CA THR A 43 13.57 -23.98 13.61
C THR A 43 13.70 -24.34 12.13
N ARG A 44 13.57 -25.62 11.76
CA ARG A 44 13.65 -26.06 10.35
C ARG A 44 12.61 -25.37 9.47
N MET A 45 11.41 -25.19 10.01
CA MET A 45 10.35 -24.44 9.33
C MET A 45 10.68 -22.97 9.11
N MET A 46 11.36 -22.33 10.05
CA MET A 46 11.85 -20.97 9.89
C MET A 46 13.05 -20.92 8.92
N GLY A 47 13.94 -21.91 8.98
CA GLY A 47 15.04 -22.08 8.00
C GLY A 47 14.55 -22.17 6.56
N ASN A 48 13.53 -23.00 6.31
CA ASN A 48 12.87 -23.09 5.00
C ASN A 48 12.18 -21.79 4.55
N ARG A 49 12.01 -20.84 5.48
CA ARG A 49 11.48 -19.49 5.23
C ARG A 49 12.59 -18.45 5.28
N GLY A 50 13.84 -18.78 5.00
CA GLY A 50 14.92 -17.79 4.83
C GLY A 50 15.40 -17.15 6.14
N PHE A 51 15.23 -17.84 7.27
CA PHE A 51 15.95 -17.51 8.49
C PHE A 51 17.23 -18.33 8.60
N ASP A 52 18.32 -17.72 9.05
CA ASP A 52 19.56 -18.45 9.24
C ASP A 52 19.49 -19.33 10.50
N THR A 53 19.92 -20.58 10.33
CA THR A 53 19.88 -21.59 11.40
C THR A 53 21.26 -22.24 11.57
N PHE A 54 21.56 -22.65 12.79
CA PHE A 54 22.78 -23.38 13.12
C PHE A 54 22.45 -24.51 14.11
N ARG A 55 22.77 -25.75 13.74
CA ARG A 55 22.53 -26.95 14.57
C ARG A 55 21.10 -27.04 15.13
N ASP A 56 20.10 -26.93 14.26
CA ASP A 56 18.67 -26.96 14.60
C ASP A 56 18.18 -25.83 15.54
N GLU A 57 18.98 -24.76 15.70
CA GLU A 57 18.63 -23.53 16.43
C GLU A 57 18.67 -22.29 15.53
N LEU A 58 17.89 -21.25 15.85
CA LEU A 58 18.01 -19.94 15.21
C LEU A 58 19.20 -19.17 15.77
N LEU A 59 19.93 -18.46 14.91
CA LEU A 59 20.91 -17.47 15.38
C LEU A 59 20.21 -16.38 16.20
N SER A 60 20.91 -15.78 17.17
CA SER A 60 20.31 -14.75 18.04
C SER A 60 19.73 -13.56 17.25
N SER A 61 20.46 -13.09 16.25
CA SER A 61 19.99 -12.02 15.34
C SER A 61 18.74 -12.42 14.57
N GLU A 62 18.57 -13.69 14.25
CA GLU A 62 17.40 -14.22 13.52
C GLU A 62 16.20 -14.41 14.44
N LYS A 63 16.43 -14.74 15.71
CA LYS A 63 15.39 -14.70 16.73
C LYS A 63 14.88 -13.28 16.94
N GLU A 64 15.78 -12.31 17.05
CA GLU A 64 15.44 -10.88 17.16
C GLU A 64 14.66 -10.41 15.92
N ARG A 65 15.12 -10.76 14.71
CA ARG A 65 14.41 -10.45 13.46
C ARG A 65 13.01 -11.06 13.41
N ALA A 66 12.87 -12.33 13.80
CA ALA A 66 11.57 -13.00 13.84
C ALA A 66 10.64 -12.37 14.89
N GLN A 67 11.17 -12.03 16.05
CA GLN A 67 10.45 -11.35 17.12
C GLN A 67 9.96 -9.96 16.67
N ALA A 68 10.78 -9.23 15.91
CA ALA A 68 10.40 -7.94 15.35
C ALA A 68 9.18 -8.05 14.41
N TYR A 69 9.05 -9.11 13.60
CA TYR A 69 7.84 -9.31 12.79
C TYR A 69 6.60 -9.55 13.65
N ILE A 70 6.74 -10.28 14.76
CA ILE A 70 5.64 -10.53 15.69
C ILE A 70 5.18 -9.22 16.34
N GLU A 71 6.12 -8.41 16.83
CA GLU A 71 5.84 -7.10 17.40
C GLU A 71 5.18 -6.16 16.39
N GLN A 72 5.67 -6.18 15.15
CA GLN A 72 5.10 -5.41 14.05
C GLN A 72 3.66 -5.86 13.74
N ALA A 73 3.38 -7.16 13.76
CA ALA A 73 2.03 -7.68 13.57
C ALA A 73 1.09 -7.29 14.73
N PHE A 74 1.55 -7.34 15.99
CA PHE A 74 0.80 -6.82 17.14
C PHE A 74 0.46 -5.35 16.98
N ARG A 75 1.46 -4.53 16.64
CA ARG A 75 1.28 -3.09 16.43
C ARG A 75 0.30 -2.83 15.30
N TYR A 76 0.44 -3.54 14.18
CA TYR A 76 -0.48 -3.43 13.05
C TYR A 76 -1.92 -3.73 13.46
N PHE A 77 -2.16 -4.85 14.13
CA PHE A 77 -3.51 -5.21 14.56
C PHE A 77 -4.11 -4.19 15.53
N LEU A 78 -3.39 -3.86 16.59
CA LEU A 78 -3.95 -3.11 17.71
C LEU A 78 -4.00 -1.60 17.48
N HIS A 79 -3.06 -1.04 16.71
CA HIS A 79 -2.97 0.42 16.53
C HIS A 79 -3.52 0.88 15.18
N TRP A 80 -3.69 -0.02 14.21
CA TRP A 80 -4.07 0.37 12.85
C TRP A 80 -5.29 -0.38 12.33
N LEU A 81 -5.20 -1.70 12.20
CA LEU A 81 -6.24 -2.51 11.58
C LEU A 81 -7.54 -2.47 12.38
N PHE A 82 -7.50 -2.86 13.66
CA PHE A 82 -8.69 -2.92 14.49
C PHE A 82 -9.30 -1.54 14.75
N PRO A 83 -8.55 -0.48 15.10
CA PRO A 83 -9.14 0.84 15.28
C PRO A 83 -9.83 1.35 14.02
N PHE A 84 -9.21 1.21 12.84
CA PHE A 84 -9.82 1.63 11.58
C PHE A 84 -11.09 0.83 11.26
N VAL A 85 -11.02 -0.50 11.32
CA VAL A 85 -12.16 -1.37 10.99
C VAL A 85 -13.29 -1.20 12.00
N ASN A 86 -12.99 -1.03 13.29
CA ASN A 86 -13.99 -0.77 14.33
C ASN A 86 -14.72 0.54 14.08
N ALA A 87 -14.01 1.64 13.83
CA ALA A 87 -14.64 2.94 13.58
C ALA A 87 -15.63 2.88 12.40
N GLN A 88 -15.27 2.15 11.34
CA GLN A 88 -16.14 1.95 10.18
C GLN A 88 -17.35 1.09 10.53
N LEU A 89 -17.14 -0.05 11.21
CA LEU A 89 -18.22 -0.96 11.62
C LEU A 89 -19.19 -0.33 12.61
N GLU A 90 -18.71 0.51 13.54
CA GLU A 90 -19.55 1.25 14.50
C GLU A 90 -20.47 2.23 13.77
N GLY A 91 -19.92 3.01 12.84
CA GLY A 91 -20.71 3.90 11.99
C GLY A 91 -21.78 3.14 11.19
N LEU A 92 -21.40 2.02 10.58
CA LEU A 92 -22.31 1.18 9.81
C LEU A 92 -23.37 0.49 10.69
N ALA A 93 -23.01 0.01 11.87
CA ALA A 93 -23.91 -0.63 12.83
C ALA A 93 -24.93 0.35 13.42
N GLY A 94 -24.60 1.64 13.47
CA GLY A 94 -25.50 2.71 13.85
C GLY A 94 -26.56 3.04 12.80
N LEU A 95 -26.43 2.52 11.58
CA LEU A 95 -27.43 2.69 10.54
C LEU A 95 -28.60 1.73 10.74
N ASN A 96 -29.81 2.18 10.42
CA ASN A 96 -30.96 1.29 10.25
C ASN A 96 -30.79 0.51 8.92
N SER A 97 -29.99 -0.55 8.95
CA SER A 97 -29.63 -1.41 7.82
C SER A 97 -29.94 -2.88 8.13
N PRO A 98 -30.36 -3.69 7.12
CA PRO A 98 -30.44 -5.14 7.25
C PRO A 98 -29.13 -5.80 7.73
N ASN A 99 -27.97 -5.20 7.43
CA ASN A 99 -26.66 -5.73 7.81
C ASN A 99 -26.21 -5.34 9.23
N ALA A 100 -26.99 -4.57 9.98
CA ALA A 100 -26.58 -4.06 11.29
C ALA A 100 -26.24 -5.17 12.32
N GLY A 101 -26.84 -6.37 12.18
CA GLY A 101 -26.46 -7.54 12.98
C GLY A 101 -25.06 -8.03 12.66
N ILE A 102 -24.74 -8.17 11.37
CA ILE A 102 -23.44 -8.64 10.87
C ILE A 102 -22.33 -7.67 11.28
N TYR A 103 -22.56 -6.36 11.19
CA TYR A 103 -21.58 -5.36 11.62
C TYR A 103 -21.25 -5.48 13.11
N ARG A 104 -22.26 -5.74 13.95
CA ARG A 104 -22.07 -5.99 15.39
C ARG A 104 -21.35 -7.31 15.67
N ASP A 105 -21.62 -8.35 14.89
CA ASP A 105 -20.90 -9.62 15.01
C ASP A 105 -19.41 -9.47 14.67
N CYS A 106 -19.10 -8.73 13.61
CA CYS A 106 -17.74 -8.36 13.23
C CYS A 106 -17.03 -7.57 14.35
N LEU A 107 -17.70 -6.59 14.97
CA LEU A 107 -17.15 -5.84 16.11
C LEU A 107 -16.82 -6.77 17.28
N ARG A 108 -17.74 -7.67 17.65
CA ARG A 108 -17.52 -8.67 18.72
C ARG A 108 -16.35 -9.60 18.41
N ALA A 109 -16.20 -10.03 17.15
CA ALA A 109 -15.07 -10.84 16.72
C ALA A 109 -13.73 -10.10 16.90
N ILE A 110 -13.67 -8.81 16.54
CA ILE A 110 -12.48 -7.98 16.73
C ILE A 110 -12.15 -7.81 18.22
N GLU A 111 -13.15 -7.54 19.06
CA GLU A 111 -12.97 -7.42 20.51
C GLU A 111 -12.43 -8.72 21.13
N GLN A 112 -12.98 -9.88 20.73
CA GLN A 112 -12.52 -11.18 21.19
C GLN A 112 -11.05 -11.41 20.85
N VAL A 113 -10.65 -11.20 19.59
CA VAL A 113 -9.25 -11.37 19.17
C VAL A 113 -8.35 -10.34 19.85
N GLY A 114 -8.79 -9.09 19.95
CA GLY A 114 -8.08 -8.00 20.63
C GLY A 114 -7.78 -8.34 22.09
N SER A 115 -8.74 -8.93 22.81
CA SER A 115 -8.56 -9.34 24.21
C SER A 115 -7.47 -10.41 24.37
N ILE A 116 -7.41 -11.40 23.48
CA ILE A 116 -6.36 -12.44 23.50
C ILE A 116 -5.01 -11.86 23.12
N LEU A 117 -4.96 -10.97 22.13
CA LEU A 117 -3.74 -10.26 21.76
C LEU A 117 -3.22 -9.35 22.88
N GLN A 118 -4.05 -8.97 23.85
CA GLN A 118 -3.66 -8.19 25.03
C GLN A 118 -3.45 -9.05 26.29
N ASP A 119 -3.79 -10.35 26.24
CA ASP A 119 -3.59 -11.27 27.36
C ASP A 119 -2.10 -11.42 27.69
N ALA A 120 -1.77 -11.18 28.97
CA ALA A 120 -0.39 -11.17 29.43
C ALA A 120 0.28 -12.55 29.36
N ALA A 121 -0.49 -13.63 29.52
CA ALA A 121 0.04 -14.99 29.47
C ALA A 121 0.30 -15.45 28.04
N PHE A 122 -0.59 -15.10 27.10
CA PHE A 122 -0.38 -15.32 25.67
C PHE A 122 0.83 -14.56 25.16
N ARG A 123 0.90 -13.24 25.43
CA ARG A 123 2.03 -12.39 25.03
C ARG A 123 3.36 -12.92 25.55
N ARG A 124 3.41 -13.31 26.82
CA ARG A 124 4.65 -13.81 27.44
C ARG A 124 5.22 -15.01 26.71
N ILE A 125 4.38 -15.95 26.30
CA ILE A 125 4.85 -17.15 25.57
C ILE A 125 5.37 -16.75 24.20
N VAL A 126 4.60 -15.96 23.47
CA VAL A 126 4.93 -15.55 22.10
C VAL A 126 6.22 -14.71 22.06
N SER A 127 6.43 -13.85 23.06
CA SER A 127 7.63 -13.00 23.18
C SER A 127 8.86 -13.72 23.73
N GLU A 128 8.71 -14.90 24.34
CA GLU A 128 9.85 -15.65 24.89
C GLU A 128 10.65 -16.35 23.79
N ASP A 129 9.97 -16.90 22.80
CA ASP A 129 10.61 -17.47 21.62
C ASP A 129 9.65 -17.39 20.41
N PRO A 130 10.09 -16.83 19.26
CA PRO A 130 9.23 -16.68 18.08
C PRO A 130 8.74 -18.02 17.54
N ARG A 131 9.44 -19.13 17.81
CA ARG A 131 9.01 -20.48 17.41
C ARG A 131 7.75 -20.93 18.13
N HIS A 132 7.48 -20.42 19.34
CA HIS A 132 6.26 -20.74 20.07
C HIS A 132 5.01 -20.36 19.28
N LEU A 133 5.08 -19.37 18.40
CA LEU A 133 3.95 -19.00 17.56
C LEU A 133 3.55 -20.15 16.62
N PHE A 134 4.51 -20.89 16.06
CA PHE A 134 4.26 -22.08 15.25
C PHE A 134 3.65 -23.21 16.07
N LEU A 135 4.15 -23.42 17.29
CA LEU A 135 3.64 -24.46 18.19
C LEU A 135 2.20 -24.15 18.62
N LEU A 136 1.93 -22.93 19.05
CA LEU A 136 0.59 -22.46 19.42
C LEU A 136 -0.38 -22.58 18.25
N ALA A 137 0.00 -22.11 17.06
CA ALA A 137 -0.83 -22.20 15.85
C ALA A 137 -1.16 -23.66 15.45
N SER A 138 -0.27 -24.60 15.75
CA SER A 138 -0.42 -26.02 15.38
C SER A 138 -1.05 -26.88 16.50
N SER A 139 -1.25 -26.31 17.68
CA SER A 139 -1.63 -27.05 18.90
C SER A 139 -2.97 -27.78 18.82
N ARG A 140 -3.92 -27.31 18.01
CA ARG A 140 -5.20 -28.01 17.81
C ARG A 140 -5.04 -29.36 17.13
N LYS A 141 -4.19 -29.43 16.10
CA LYS A 141 -3.89 -30.67 15.37
C LYS A 141 -2.84 -31.52 16.09
N TYR A 142 -1.89 -30.88 16.77
CA TYR A 142 -0.83 -31.55 17.53
C TYR A 142 -0.83 -31.06 18.99
N PRO A 143 -1.72 -31.58 19.86
CA PRO A 143 -1.88 -31.07 21.23
C PRO A 143 -0.62 -31.17 22.12
N HIS A 144 0.30 -32.06 21.76
CA HIS A 144 1.49 -32.38 22.55
C HIS A 144 2.70 -31.47 22.28
N VAL A 145 2.64 -30.56 21.28
CA VAL A 145 3.81 -29.77 20.85
C VAL A 145 4.37 -28.82 21.92
N LEU A 146 3.59 -28.53 22.98
CA LEU A 146 4.02 -27.74 24.14
C LEU A 146 4.18 -28.58 25.42
N HIS A 147 4.07 -29.90 25.35
CA HIS A 147 4.33 -30.76 26.50
C HIS A 147 5.82 -30.73 26.87
N GLY A 148 6.12 -30.31 28.11
CA GLY A 148 7.49 -30.14 28.59
C GLY A 148 7.98 -28.69 28.58
N TYR A 149 7.23 -27.75 28.01
CA TYR A 149 7.51 -26.33 28.19
C TYR A 149 7.31 -25.95 29.68
N LYS A 150 8.39 -25.51 30.34
CA LYS A 150 8.45 -25.20 31.79
C LYS A 150 7.92 -26.33 32.66
N ASP A 151 8.30 -27.56 32.31
CA ASP A 151 8.00 -28.81 33.05
C ASP A 151 6.51 -29.14 33.21
N GLY A 152 5.63 -28.50 32.41
CA GLY A 152 4.19 -28.67 32.47
C GLY A 152 3.59 -29.41 31.27
N ARG A 153 2.42 -30.04 31.48
CA ARG A 153 1.49 -30.38 30.39
C ARG A 153 0.56 -29.20 30.19
N ARG A 154 0.88 -28.34 29.24
CA ARG A 154 0.07 -27.16 28.94
C ARG A 154 -0.99 -27.49 27.89
N GLU A 155 -2.25 -27.45 28.28
CA GLU A 155 -3.34 -27.38 27.31
C GLU A 155 -3.43 -25.95 26.76
N VAL A 156 -3.44 -25.82 25.43
CA VAL A 156 -3.57 -24.52 24.76
C VAL A 156 -5.05 -24.22 24.57
N PRO A 157 -5.57 -23.10 25.08
CA PRO A 157 -6.95 -22.71 24.81
C PRO A 157 -7.22 -22.51 23.31
N ASP A 158 -8.36 -22.96 22.82
CA ASP A 158 -8.78 -22.75 21.43
C ASP A 158 -8.66 -21.28 20.96
N PRO A 159 -9.04 -20.25 21.75
CA PRO A 159 -8.86 -18.85 21.35
C PRO A 159 -7.40 -18.46 21.15
N TRP A 160 -6.47 -19.04 21.92
CA TRP A 160 -5.04 -18.79 21.77
C TRP A 160 -4.50 -19.40 20.48
N GLN A 161 -4.90 -20.63 20.17
CA GLN A 161 -4.50 -21.29 18.93
C GLN A 161 -4.98 -20.50 17.71
N LYS A 162 -6.27 -20.11 17.67
CA LYS A 162 -6.83 -19.32 16.58
C LYS A 162 -6.13 -17.97 16.41
N THR A 163 -5.87 -17.28 17.51
CA THR A 163 -5.16 -15.98 17.51
C THR A 163 -3.70 -16.15 17.06
N ALA A 164 -3.02 -17.21 17.49
CA ALA A 164 -1.68 -17.55 17.04
C ALA A 164 -1.64 -17.83 15.52
N CYS A 165 -2.63 -18.53 14.96
CA CYS A 165 -2.75 -18.70 13.53
C CYS A 165 -2.89 -17.36 12.79
N SER A 166 -3.78 -16.47 13.25
CA SER A 166 -3.96 -15.16 12.63
C SER A 166 -2.71 -14.28 12.71
N LEU A 167 -2.02 -14.30 13.86
CA LEU A 167 -0.75 -13.61 14.04
C LEU A 167 0.33 -14.16 13.11
N LEU A 168 0.44 -15.49 12.98
CA LEU A 168 1.39 -16.13 12.08
C LEU A 168 1.13 -15.82 10.60
N LYS A 169 -0.14 -15.80 10.18
CA LYS A 169 -0.55 -15.37 8.83
C LYS A 169 -0.12 -13.93 8.54
N MET A 170 -0.26 -13.04 9.51
CA MET A 170 0.16 -11.65 9.36
C MET A 170 1.68 -11.51 9.33
N CYS A 171 2.41 -12.25 10.17
CA CYS A 171 3.87 -12.31 10.09
C CYS A 171 4.33 -12.81 8.72
N HIS A 172 3.63 -13.79 8.14
CA HIS A 172 3.90 -14.25 6.78
C HIS A 172 3.70 -13.13 5.75
N LEU A 173 2.60 -12.37 5.80
CA LEU A 173 2.38 -11.22 4.92
C LEU A 173 3.45 -10.14 5.05
N ILE A 174 3.80 -9.77 6.28
CA ILE A 174 4.84 -8.77 6.57
C ILE A 174 6.18 -9.22 5.99
N LYS A 175 6.53 -10.49 6.22
CA LYS A 175 7.76 -11.07 5.69
C LYS A 175 7.74 -11.19 4.16
N SER A 176 6.60 -11.51 3.55
CA SER A 176 6.46 -11.56 2.09
C SER A 176 6.74 -10.21 1.45
N VAL A 177 6.41 -9.08 2.11
CA VAL A 177 6.82 -7.75 1.63
C VAL A 177 8.34 -7.58 1.59
N GLU A 178 9.06 -8.15 2.56
CA GLU A 178 10.52 -8.14 2.57
C GLU A 178 11.12 -8.94 1.41
N GLU A 179 10.53 -10.07 1.08
CA GLU A 179 11.05 -11.02 0.09
C GLU A 179 10.61 -10.73 -1.34
N ASP A 180 9.46 -10.08 -1.54
CA ASP A 180 8.86 -9.86 -2.88
C ASP A 180 9.64 -8.81 -3.68
N SER A 181 10.10 -7.74 -3.04
CA SER A 181 10.92 -6.72 -3.69
C SER A 181 11.69 -5.88 -2.68
N GLN A 182 12.98 -5.70 -2.94
CA GLN A 182 13.81 -4.77 -2.19
C GLN A 182 13.22 -3.36 -2.16
N ASP A 183 12.62 -2.90 -3.27
CA ASP A 183 11.98 -1.59 -3.31
C ASP A 183 10.78 -1.55 -2.38
N ILE A 184 9.87 -2.53 -2.43
CA ILE A 184 8.67 -2.56 -1.58
C ILE A 184 9.08 -2.56 -0.10
N ASN A 185 10.09 -3.35 0.28
CA ASN A 185 10.65 -3.34 1.63
C ASN A 185 11.22 -1.96 2.01
N ASP A 186 12.05 -1.35 1.15
CA ASP A 186 12.66 -0.05 1.40
C ASP A 186 11.59 1.02 1.71
N TYR A 187 10.52 1.07 0.91
CA TYR A 187 9.43 2.02 1.11
C TYR A 187 8.52 1.68 2.29
N ALA A 188 8.30 0.39 2.57
CA ALA A 188 7.58 -0.01 3.77
C ALA A 188 8.35 0.43 5.03
N ARG A 189 9.67 0.24 5.07
CA ARG A 189 10.54 0.69 6.17
C ARG A 189 10.52 2.21 6.31
N LEU A 190 10.49 2.94 5.21
CA LEU A 190 10.30 4.40 5.23
C LEU A 190 8.93 4.79 5.78
N GLY A 191 7.85 4.12 5.36
CA GLY A 191 6.49 4.35 5.85
C GLY A 191 6.41 4.23 7.38
N PHE A 192 6.93 3.13 7.93
CA PHE A 192 7.00 2.94 9.38
C PHE A 192 7.84 4.02 10.09
N PHE A 193 8.97 4.41 9.50
CA PHE A 193 9.79 5.49 10.04
C PHE A 193 9.01 6.80 10.14
N LEU A 194 8.36 7.23 9.06
CA LEU A 194 7.57 8.47 9.03
C LEU A 194 6.41 8.44 10.03
N GLU A 195 5.67 7.33 10.09
CA GLU A 195 4.58 7.18 11.06
C GLU A 195 5.07 7.19 12.52
N MET A 196 6.25 6.62 12.81
CA MET A 196 6.87 6.72 14.13
C MET A 196 7.21 8.16 14.51
N GLN A 197 7.47 9.03 13.53
CA GLN A 197 7.67 10.46 13.74
C GLN A 197 6.34 11.25 13.79
N GLY A 198 5.19 10.57 13.74
CA GLY A 198 3.88 11.21 13.67
C GLY A 198 3.58 11.86 12.32
N GLN A 199 4.36 11.58 11.27
CA GLN A 199 4.14 12.10 9.93
C GLN A 199 3.07 11.27 9.22
N SER A 200 2.04 11.95 8.70
CA SER A 200 1.03 11.31 7.86
C SER A 200 1.62 10.90 6.51
N LEU A 201 1.26 9.70 6.06
CA LEU A 201 1.62 9.18 4.74
C LEU A 201 0.70 9.67 3.62
N ASP A 202 -0.41 10.36 3.94
CA ASP A 202 -1.43 10.78 2.98
C ASP A 202 -1.18 12.15 2.34
N ASP A 203 -0.27 12.95 2.92
CA ASP A 203 0.18 14.22 2.34
C ASP A 203 1.64 14.55 2.66
N LEU A 204 2.53 14.01 1.83
CA LEU A 204 3.97 14.15 1.90
C LEU A 204 4.52 15.28 1.03
N TYR A 205 3.68 15.98 0.26
CA TYR A 205 4.14 17.09 -0.58
C TYR A 205 4.71 18.23 0.27
N HIS A 206 4.11 18.47 1.44
CA HIS A 206 4.54 19.50 2.38
C HIS A 206 5.58 19.03 3.40
N TYR A 207 6.02 17.77 3.35
CA TYR A 207 7.12 17.31 4.19
C TYR A 207 8.42 17.99 3.73
N ASP A 208 9.21 18.49 4.67
CA ASP A 208 10.49 19.13 4.35
C ASP A 208 11.55 18.07 4.02
N TRP A 209 11.57 17.67 2.75
CA TRP A 209 12.51 16.68 2.22
C TRP A 209 13.93 17.21 2.12
N GLU A 210 14.13 18.54 2.11
CA GLU A 210 15.45 19.16 2.01
C GLU A 210 16.09 19.39 3.37
N HIS A 211 15.27 19.64 4.41
CA HIS A 211 15.71 19.82 5.79
C HIS A 211 14.84 18.99 6.75
N PRO A 212 14.83 17.65 6.62
CA PRO A 212 14.03 16.79 7.49
C PRO A 212 14.48 16.90 8.94
N ALA A 213 13.52 16.94 9.85
CA ALA A 213 13.80 16.93 11.29
C ALA A 213 14.56 15.66 11.73
N HIS A 214 14.25 14.53 11.10
CA HIS A 214 14.87 13.24 11.37
C HIS A 214 15.19 12.51 10.06
N VAL A 215 16.34 11.86 10.03
CA VAL A 215 16.77 11.00 8.92
C VAL A 215 16.69 9.54 9.37
N PRO A 216 16.15 8.62 8.56
CA PRO A 216 16.09 7.22 8.94
C PRO A 216 17.50 6.62 9.14
N GLU A 217 17.66 5.78 10.15
CA GLU A 217 18.93 5.10 10.42
C GLU A 217 19.12 3.83 9.59
N SER A 218 18.01 3.15 9.24
CA SER A 218 18.07 1.89 8.50
C SER A 218 18.45 2.13 7.03
N GLY A 219 19.39 1.34 6.50
CA GLY A 219 19.79 1.41 5.10
C GLY A 219 18.64 1.31 4.09
N PRO A 220 17.67 0.38 4.26
CA PRO A 220 16.45 0.32 3.44
C PRO A 220 15.66 1.64 3.42
N ALA A 221 15.33 2.18 4.60
CA ALA A 221 14.56 3.42 4.68
C ALA A 221 15.34 4.63 4.13
N GLN A 222 16.68 4.68 4.30
CA GLN A 222 17.52 5.73 3.71
C GLN A 222 17.46 5.71 2.18
N ARG A 223 17.52 4.53 1.55
CA ARG A 223 17.38 4.41 0.08
C ARG A 223 16.05 4.95 -0.40
N ALA A 224 14.95 4.52 0.21
CA ALA A 224 13.62 5.03 -0.11
C ALA A 224 13.49 6.55 0.14
N PHE A 225 14.03 7.04 1.27
CA PHE A 225 14.01 8.45 1.63
C PHE A 225 14.69 9.32 0.57
N VAL A 226 15.88 8.90 0.12
CA VAL A 226 16.64 9.64 -0.91
C VAL A 226 15.94 9.60 -2.27
N LYS A 227 15.30 8.49 -2.63
CA LYS A 227 14.50 8.41 -3.86
C LYS A 227 13.34 9.41 -3.84
N ILE A 228 12.55 9.43 -2.76
CA ILE A 228 11.38 10.32 -2.64
C ILE A 228 11.79 11.79 -2.52
N SER A 229 12.80 12.11 -1.72
CA SER A 229 13.31 13.49 -1.61
C SER A 229 13.84 14.03 -2.94
N THR A 230 14.60 13.22 -3.68
CA THR A 230 15.11 13.60 -5.02
C THR A 230 13.96 13.84 -6.00
N PHE A 231 12.90 13.03 -5.92
CA PHE A 231 11.69 13.22 -6.71
C PHE A 231 11.02 14.58 -6.39
N PHE A 232 10.78 14.89 -5.11
CA PHE A 232 10.11 16.14 -4.73
C PHE A 232 10.96 17.36 -4.99
N HIS A 233 12.28 17.27 -4.82
CA HIS A 233 13.21 18.33 -5.19
C HIS A 233 13.03 18.73 -6.66
N LYS A 234 13.06 17.76 -7.59
CA LYS A 234 12.84 18.01 -9.02
C LYS A 234 11.45 18.55 -9.33
N LEU A 235 10.41 18.04 -8.67
CA LEU A 235 9.06 18.59 -8.83
C LEU A 235 9.03 20.05 -8.40
N ASN A 236 9.61 20.39 -7.25
CA ASN A 236 9.59 21.74 -6.70
C ASN A 236 10.38 22.75 -7.54
N GLU A 237 11.41 22.34 -8.29
CA GLU A 237 12.09 23.21 -9.27
C GLU A 237 11.14 23.76 -10.34
N SER A 238 10.02 23.07 -10.61
CA SER A 238 9.00 23.48 -11.59
C SER A 238 7.74 24.07 -10.97
N MET A 239 7.73 24.28 -9.65
CA MET A 239 6.56 24.76 -8.90
C MET A 239 6.86 26.12 -8.26
N THR A 240 5.93 27.05 -8.41
CA THR A 240 5.97 28.35 -7.72
C THR A 240 4.60 28.68 -7.16
N PHE A 241 4.52 29.37 -6.02
CA PHE A 241 3.25 29.86 -5.51
C PHE A 241 2.99 31.27 -6.04
N ASP A 242 1.87 31.44 -6.73
CA ASP A 242 1.41 32.75 -7.20
C ASP A 242 0.34 33.28 -6.23
N ALA A 243 0.73 34.30 -5.46
CA ALA A 243 -0.12 34.91 -4.44
C ALA A 243 -1.32 35.67 -5.04
N GLU A 244 -1.19 36.22 -6.25
CA GLU A 244 -2.29 36.94 -6.91
C GLU A 244 -3.35 35.97 -7.42
N ARG A 245 -2.93 34.82 -7.96
CA ARG A 245 -3.83 33.76 -8.42
C ARG A 245 -4.35 32.88 -7.30
N GLY A 246 -3.69 32.92 -6.12
CA GLY A 246 -4.01 32.11 -4.94
C GLY A 246 -3.81 30.62 -5.18
N CYS A 247 -2.83 30.23 -6.01
CA CYS A 247 -2.59 28.83 -6.37
C CYS A 247 -1.11 28.55 -6.63
N LEU A 248 -0.77 27.26 -6.67
CA LEU A 248 0.51 26.82 -7.19
C LEU A 248 0.48 26.91 -8.73
N VAL A 249 1.59 27.32 -9.33
CA VAL A 249 1.78 27.35 -10.78
C VAL A 249 2.88 26.36 -11.11
N PHE A 250 2.51 25.34 -11.88
CA PHE A 250 3.50 24.48 -12.53
C PHE A 250 3.98 25.18 -13.79
N ASN A 251 5.28 25.34 -13.94
CA ASN A 251 5.90 25.91 -15.13
C ASN A 251 6.91 24.92 -15.70
N SER A 252 6.70 24.52 -16.96
CA SER A 252 7.57 23.58 -17.68
C SER A 252 8.91 24.19 -18.15
N GLY A 253 9.00 25.52 -18.14
CA GLY A 253 10.13 26.29 -18.69
C GLY A 253 10.13 26.45 -20.23
N ASP A 254 9.11 25.98 -20.96
CA ASP A 254 8.83 26.35 -22.37
C ASP A 254 7.58 27.23 -22.52
N GLY A 255 7.19 27.94 -21.46
CA GLY A 255 6.03 28.83 -21.46
C GLY A 255 4.69 28.12 -21.23
N VAL A 256 4.71 26.81 -20.92
CA VAL A 256 3.51 26.06 -20.52
C VAL A 256 3.33 26.20 -19.01
N GLU A 257 2.30 26.94 -18.61
CA GLU A 257 1.93 27.13 -17.20
C GLU A 257 0.58 26.47 -16.88
N VAL A 258 0.47 25.82 -15.72
CA VAL A 258 -0.78 25.24 -15.24
C VAL A 258 -1.04 25.64 -13.79
N ASP A 259 -2.23 26.18 -13.56
CA ASP A 259 -2.70 26.57 -12.23
C ASP A 259 -3.20 25.33 -11.46
N ILE A 260 -2.55 25.04 -10.33
CA ILE A 260 -2.80 23.90 -9.45
C ILE A 260 -3.26 24.45 -8.08
N ILE A 261 -4.46 24.06 -7.66
CA ILE A 261 -5.00 24.42 -6.35
C ILE A 261 -4.19 23.73 -5.25
N ARG A 262 -3.92 22.42 -5.42
CA ARG A 262 -3.22 21.61 -4.43
C ARG A 262 -2.55 20.41 -5.07
N ILE A 263 -1.41 20.04 -4.52
CA ILE A 263 -0.77 18.74 -4.76
C ILE A 263 -0.95 17.90 -3.50
N LYS A 264 -1.37 16.66 -3.66
CA LYS A 264 -1.33 15.65 -2.60
C LYS A 264 -0.36 14.58 -3.00
N ALA A 265 0.50 14.17 -2.09
CA ALA A 265 1.40 13.06 -2.35
C ALA A 265 1.28 12.04 -1.23
N ARG A 266 0.99 10.80 -1.61
CA ARG A 266 0.74 9.71 -0.70
C ARG A 266 1.75 8.61 -0.92
N LEU A 267 2.48 8.25 0.13
CA LEU A 267 3.24 7.00 0.13
C LEU A 267 2.26 5.86 0.40
N LYS A 268 2.28 4.81 -0.43
CA LYS A 268 1.51 3.61 -0.13
C LYS A 268 2.00 3.09 1.22
N SER A 269 1.09 3.08 2.18
CA SER A 269 1.39 2.62 3.51
C SER A 269 1.70 1.11 3.49
N PRO A 270 2.55 0.61 4.40
CA PRO A 270 2.79 -0.82 4.54
C PRO A 270 1.48 -1.63 4.65
N GLU A 271 0.48 -1.07 5.32
CA GLU A 271 -0.86 -1.64 5.49
C GLU A 271 -1.55 -1.81 4.14
N SER A 272 -1.46 -0.81 3.26
CA SER A 272 -1.99 -0.92 1.90
C SER A 272 -1.29 -2.00 1.10
N MET A 273 0.02 -2.23 1.32
CA MET A 273 0.78 -3.29 0.65
C MET A 273 0.37 -4.67 1.17
N PHE A 274 0.27 -4.85 2.49
CA PHE A 274 -0.23 -6.08 3.11
C PHE A 274 -1.64 -6.40 2.63
N THR A 275 -2.47 -5.37 2.48
CA THR A 275 -3.85 -5.50 2.05
C THR A 275 -3.97 -5.93 0.59
N LYS A 276 -3.02 -5.58 -0.28
CA LYS A 276 -3.01 -6.05 -1.67
C LYS A 276 -2.51 -7.49 -1.77
N LEU A 277 -1.40 -7.82 -1.10
CA LEU A 277 -0.91 -9.21 -1.01
C LEU A 277 -1.95 -10.14 -0.38
N GLY A 278 -2.71 -9.62 0.58
CA GLY A 278 -3.73 -10.35 1.32
C GLY A 278 -5.03 -10.61 0.57
N LYS A 279 -5.22 -10.21 -0.70
CA LYS A 279 -6.52 -10.34 -1.42
C LYS A 279 -6.61 -11.44 -2.48
N ASP A 280 -5.52 -12.13 -2.81
CA ASP A 280 -5.49 -13.18 -3.84
C ASP A 280 -6.06 -12.73 -5.19
N VAL A 281 -5.33 -11.88 -5.89
CA VAL A 281 -5.62 -11.61 -7.30
C VAL A 281 -4.30 -11.72 -8.03
N GLU A 282 -4.16 -12.72 -8.90
CA GLU A 282 -2.94 -13.01 -9.71
C GLU A 282 -2.47 -11.81 -10.58
N GLY A 283 -3.22 -10.70 -10.60
CA GLY A 283 -2.85 -9.43 -11.23
C GLY A 283 -2.40 -8.29 -10.30
N GLU A 284 -2.61 -8.37 -8.98
CA GLU A 284 -2.37 -7.23 -8.04
C GLU A 284 -0.91 -7.08 -7.58
N ALA A 285 -0.02 -8.03 -7.88
CA ALA A 285 1.41 -7.92 -7.55
C ALA A 285 2.08 -6.72 -8.26
N TYR A 286 1.64 -6.40 -9.48
CA TYR A 286 2.09 -5.20 -10.20
C TYR A 286 1.61 -3.90 -9.54
N ASP A 287 0.47 -3.96 -8.86
CA ASP A 287 -0.19 -2.83 -8.20
C ASP A 287 0.44 -2.44 -6.86
N ILE A 288 1.32 -3.27 -6.30
CA ILE A 288 2.09 -2.93 -5.09
C ILE A 288 3.25 -1.99 -5.45
N ARG A 289 3.68 -1.99 -6.72
CA ARG A 289 4.86 -1.22 -7.18
C ARG A 289 4.61 0.27 -7.41
N ASP A 290 3.36 0.76 -7.46
CA ASP A 290 3.11 2.21 -7.48
C ASP A 290 3.25 2.79 -6.07
N ILE A 291 4.49 2.90 -5.62
CA ILE A 291 4.86 3.24 -4.25
C ILE A 291 4.38 4.64 -3.86
N LEU A 292 4.57 5.62 -4.73
CA LEU A 292 4.20 7.01 -4.48
C LEU A 292 3.03 7.40 -5.39
N ALA A 293 1.91 7.79 -4.82
CA ALA A 293 0.78 8.34 -5.56
C ALA A 293 0.77 9.86 -5.44
N ILE A 294 0.70 10.58 -6.56
CA ILE A 294 0.71 12.05 -6.59
C ILE A 294 -0.54 12.50 -7.33
N THR A 295 -1.31 13.34 -6.66
CA THR A 295 -2.53 13.91 -7.21
C THR A 295 -2.36 15.41 -7.38
N PHE A 296 -2.47 15.88 -8.63
CA PHE A 296 -2.58 17.28 -8.97
C PHE A 296 -4.06 17.65 -9.04
N ILE A 297 -4.47 18.62 -8.20
CA ILE A 297 -5.82 19.16 -8.20
C ILE A 297 -5.77 20.51 -8.93
N LEU A 298 -6.28 20.52 -10.16
CA LEU A 298 -6.21 21.67 -11.05
C LEU A 298 -7.28 22.71 -10.72
N LYS A 299 -6.97 23.98 -11.03
CA LYS A 299 -7.96 25.06 -11.02
C LYS A 299 -8.94 24.95 -12.18
N ASN A 300 -8.49 24.39 -13.31
CA ASN A 300 -9.32 24.15 -14.49
C ASN A 300 -9.09 22.73 -15.02
N MET A 301 -10.19 21.99 -15.21
CA MET A 301 -10.18 20.63 -15.76
C MET A 301 -9.55 20.56 -17.16
N ASP A 302 -9.73 21.58 -17.98
CA ASP A 302 -9.20 21.63 -19.35
C ASP A 302 -7.66 21.72 -19.40
N ASP A 303 -6.99 22.06 -18.29
CA ASP A 303 -5.53 22.05 -18.27
C ASP A 303 -4.95 20.63 -18.05
N THR A 304 -5.79 19.59 -17.96
CA THR A 304 -5.36 18.20 -17.72
C THR A 304 -4.36 17.68 -18.75
N LEU A 305 -4.69 17.76 -20.05
CA LEU A 305 -3.79 17.28 -21.11
C LEU A 305 -2.54 18.16 -21.24
N LYS A 306 -2.68 19.46 -20.97
CA LYS A 306 -1.58 20.42 -20.92
C LYS A 306 -0.56 20.04 -19.83
N LEU A 307 -1.02 19.80 -18.60
CA LEU A 307 -0.15 19.34 -17.51
C LEU A 307 0.47 17.98 -17.82
N PHE A 308 -0.33 17.02 -18.30
CA PHE A 308 0.18 15.69 -18.62
C PHE A 308 1.31 15.74 -19.66
N HIS A 309 1.12 16.52 -20.73
CA HIS A 309 2.15 16.75 -21.73
C HIS A 309 3.40 17.44 -21.15
N ALA A 310 3.20 18.47 -20.32
CA ALA A 310 4.30 19.21 -19.72
C ALA A 310 5.16 18.34 -18.79
N LEU A 311 4.51 17.43 -18.03
CA LEU A 311 5.20 16.44 -17.21
C LEU A 311 6.04 15.48 -18.07
N GLN A 312 5.56 15.09 -19.27
CA GLN A 312 6.20 14.20 -20.26
C GLN A 312 7.41 14.77 -20.99
N LYS A 313 7.29 15.99 -21.54
CA LYS A 313 8.29 16.54 -22.47
C LYS A 313 9.56 17.01 -21.75
N ARG A 314 9.43 17.60 -20.57
CA ARG A 314 10.56 18.25 -19.90
C ARG A 314 11.36 17.35 -18.97
N GLY A 315 10.99 16.07 -18.84
CA GLY A 315 11.69 15.20 -17.89
C GLY A 315 11.49 15.61 -16.43
N VAL A 316 10.56 16.54 -16.13
CA VAL A 316 10.29 17.03 -14.77
C VAL A 316 9.96 15.84 -13.87
N ILE A 317 9.08 14.97 -14.38
CA ILE A 317 8.69 13.70 -13.74
C ILE A 317 8.62 12.54 -14.75
N LEU A 318 8.43 12.78 -16.04
CA LEU A 318 8.32 11.71 -17.04
C LEU A 318 9.45 11.88 -18.04
N GLN A 319 10.35 10.91 -18.17
CA GLN A 319 11.41 10.97 -19.18
C GLN A 319 10.79 10.81 -20.58
N GLU A 320 11.23 11.63 -21.53
CA GLU A 320 10.88 11.47 -22.95
C GLU A 320 11.15 10.02 -23.38
N ASN A 321 10.17 9.37 -24.01
CA ASN A 321 10.21 7.96 -24.45
C ASN A 321 10.06 6.86 -23.37
N THR A 322 9.68 7.21 -22.13
CA THR A 322 9.26 6.18 -21.17
C THR A 322 7.79 5.82 -21.41
N ALA A 323 7.55 4.64 -21.98
CA ALA A 323 6.20 4.11 -22.13
C ALA A 323 5.53 4.01 -20.75
N SER A 324 4.38 4.65 -20.60
CA SER A 324 3.56 4.52 -19.40
C SER A 324 2.98 3.12 -19.34
N HIS A 325 3.12 2.45 -18.20
CA HIS A 325 2.67 1.05 -18.06
C HIS A 325 1.15 0.93 -18.11
N SER A 326 0.45 2.01 -17.72
CA SER A 326 -0.98 2.17 -17.93
C SER A 326 -1.31 3.65 -17.92
N ILE A 327 -2.18 4.06 -18.84
CA ILE A 327 -2.86 5.35 -18.83
C ILE A 327 -4.35 5.05 -18.86
N THR A 328 -5.11 5.70 -17.97
CA THR A 328 -6.55 5.56 -17.83
C THR A 328 -7.14 6.93 -17.58
N GLN A 329 -8.28 7.23 -18.20
CA GLN A 329 -9.03 8.45 -17.91
C GLN A 329 -10.50 8.13 -17.65
N THR A 330 -11.07 8.78 -16.64
CA THR A 330 -12.49 8.76 -16.25
C THR A 330 -12.97 10.18 -15.89
N LEU A 331 -12.19 11.19 -16.27
CA LEU A 331 -12.46 12.59 -15.96
C LEU A 331 -13.44 13.21 -16.96
N PHE A 332 -13.32 12.80 -18.23
CA PHE A 332 -14.20 13.19 -19.32
C PHE A 332 -15.17 12.04 -19.64
N ASP A 333 -16.46 12.36 -19.79
CA ASP A 333 -17.52 11.38 -20.00
C ASP A 333 -17.76 11.12 -21.50
N THR A 334 -17.40 12.08 -22.35
CA THR A 334 -17.50 12.00 -23.81
C THR A 334 -16.28 12.66 -24.50
N PRO A 335 -16.03 12.34 -25.79
CA PRO A 335 -15.07 13.09 -26.60
C PRO A 335 -15.34 14.60 -26.61
N GLU A 336 -16.61 15.00 -26.64
CA GLU A 336 -17.05 16.38 -26.67
C GLU A 336 -16.62 17.15 -25.41
N ASP A 337 -16.67 16.51 -24.23
CA ASP A 337 -16.22 17.10 -22.98
C ASP A 337 -14.72 17.40 -22.97
N MET A 338 -13.93 16.70 -23.78
CA MET A 338 -12.48 16.82 -23.81
C MET A 338 -11.99 17.86 -24.84
N ILE A 339 -12.89 18.46 -25.63
CA ILE A 339 -12.55 19.49 -26.63
C ILE A 339 -11.80 20.67 -25.97
N GLY A 340 -12.26 21.09 -24.79
CA GLY A 340 -11.59 22.16 -24.03
C GLY A 340 -10.14 21.81 -23.71
N ALA A 341 -9.91 20.59 -23.22
CA ALA A 341 -8.58 20.11 -22.89
C ALA A 341 -7.65 19.99 -24.11
N VAL A 342 -8.17 19.47 -25.23
CA VAL A 342 -7.43 19.38 -26.49
C VAL A 342 -7.08 20.77 -27.02
N ARG A 343 -8.05 21.70 -27.01
CA ARG A 343 -7.84 23.08 -27.44
C ARG A 343 -6.72 23.75 -26.65
N ARG A 344 -6.75 23.64 -25.32
CA ARG A 344 -5.73 24.25 -24.47
C ARG A 344 -4.35 23.67 -24.72
N LEU A 345 -4.25 22.35 -24.88
CA LEU A 345 -2.99 21.70 -25.24
C LEU A 345 -2.47 22.22 -26.59
N MET A 346 -3.29 22.19 -27.64
CA MET A 346 -2.89 22.61 -28.99
C MET A 346 -2.44 24.07 -29.05
N VAL A 347 -3.19 24.99 -28.42
CA VAL A 347 -2.81 26.40 -28.32
C VAL A 347 -1.49 26.55 -27.56
N SER A 348 -1.31 25.81 -26.47
CA SER A 348 -0.07 25.85 -25.69
C SER A 348 1.13 25.35 -26.48
N LEU A 349 0.95 24.29 -27.29
CA LEU A 349 1.99 23.75 -28.17
C LEU A 349 2.34 24.76 -29.28
N SER A 350 1.34 25.31 -29.96
CA SER A 350 1.51 26.34 -30.99
C SER A 350 2.33 27.52 -30.47
N ARG A 351 1.97 28.03 -29.28
CA ARG A 351 2.71 29.11 -28.62
C ARG A 351 4.15 28.74 -28.26
N SER A 352 4.39 27.51 -27.80
CA SER A 352 5.75 27.03 -27.50
C SER A 352 6.64 26.97 -28.76
N GLU A 353 6.03 26.84 -29.94
CA GLU A 353 6.70 26.90 -31.25
C GLU A 353 6.77 28.33 -31.82
N GLY A 354 6.34 29.34 -31.07
CA GLY A 354 6.31 30.73 -31.51
C GLY A 354 5.19 31.05 -32.52
N ARG A 355 4.19 30.18 -32.62
CA ARG A 355 3.01 30.36 -33.48
C ARG A 355 1.80 30.76 -32.63
N ASP A 356 0.85 31.45 -33.24
CA ASP A 356 -0.43 31.83 -32.62
C ASP A 356 -1.58 31.35 -33.50
N GLU A 357 -1.58 30.04 -33.76
CA GLU A 357 -2.60 29.39 -34.57
C GLU A 357 -3.74 28.88 -33.67
N ALA A 358 -4.97 29.25 -34.02
CA ALA A 358 -6.17 28.74 -33.38
C ALA A 358 -6.61 27.44 -34.10
N PRO A 359 -6.77 26.31 -33.40
CA PRO A 359 -7.20 25.06 -34.01
C PRO A 359 -8.68 25.15 -34.45
N GLY A 360 -9.01 24.54 -35.59
CA GLY A 360 -10.38 24.50 -36.10
C GLY A 360 -11.27 23.51 -35.33
N ASP A 361 -12.58 23.75 -35.29
CA ASP A 361 -13.51 22.91 -34.50
C ASP A 361 -13.55 21.44 -34.96
N ASP A 362 -13.49 21.19 -36.27
CA ASP A 362 -13.44 19.82 -36.82
C ASP A 362 -12.16 19.07 -36.40
N GLU A 363 -11.03 19.79 -36.38
CA GLU A 363 -9.74 19.24 -35.94
C GLU A 363 -9.76 18.95 -34.44
N LEU A 364 -10.34 19.84 -33.63
CA LEU A 364 -10.50 19.65 -32.20
C LEU A 364 -11.33 18.41 -31.90
N LEU A 365 -12.48 18.24 -32.55
CA LEU A 365 -13.34 17.09 -32.36
C LEU A 365 -12.65 15.79 -32.79
N ALA A 366 -11.96 15.80 -33.93
CA ALA A 366 -11.21 14.64 -34.41
C ALA A 366 -10.10 14.22 -33.43
N ASN A 367 -9.35 15.18 -32.88
CA ASN A 367 -8.33 14.90 -31.88
C ASN A 367 -8.93 14.47 -30.54
N ALA A 368 -10.03 15.08 -30.10
CA ALA A 368 -10.72 14.69 -28.88
C ALA A 368 -11.22 13.25 -28.93
N ARG A 369 -11.80 12.81 -30.06
CA ARG A 369 -12.17 11.40 -30.27
C ARG A 369 -10.98 10.46 -30.15
N LYS A 370 -9.87 10.78 -30.84
CA LYS A 370 -8.65 9.96 -30.79
C LYS A 370 -8.08 9.83 -29.37
N PHE A 371 -7.94 10.94 -28.66
CA PHE A 371 -7.47 10.93 -27.27
C PHE A 371 -8.44 10.15 -26.37
N TYR A 372 -9.75 10.36 -26.52
CA TYR A 372 -10.75 9.75 -25.65
C TYR A 372 -10.74 8.23 -25.80
N GLU A 373 -10.73 7.74 -27.04
CA GLU A 373 -10.64 6.33 -27.36
C GLU A 373 -9.32 5.73 -26.83
N ALA A 374 -8.18 6.37 -27.09
CA ALA A 374 -6.87 5.88 -26.65
C ALA A 374 -6.76 5.76 -25.11
N LEU A 375 -7.39 6.67 -24.36
CA LEU A 375 -7.27 6.76 -22.91
C LEU A 375 -8.36 5.98 -22.14
N SER A 376 -9.49 5.66 -22.79
CA SER A 376 -10.65 5.03 -22.13
C SER A 376 -10.67 3.49 -22.25
N ILE A 377 -9.90 2.89 -23.16
CA ILE A 377 -9.87 1.43 -23.42
C ILE A 377 -9.53 0.59 -22.17
N ASN A 378 -8.82 1.16 -21.19
CA ASN A 378 -8.44 0.45 -19.96
C ASN A 378 -9.53 0.46 -18.87
N ALA A 379 -10.46 1.43 -18.88
CA ALA A 379 -11.50 1.53 -17.86
C ALA A 379 -12.58 0.43 -17.98
N ALA A 380 -12.96 0.09 -19.22
CA ALA A 380 -13.99 -0.91 -19.51
C ALA A 380 -13.63 -2.35 -19.10
N LYS A 381 -12.35 -2.64 -18.82
CA LYS A 381 -11.86 -3.99 -18.48
C LYS A 381 -11.75 -4.26 -16.98
N ASN A 382 -11.95 -3.25 -16.12
CA ASN A 382 -11.78 -3.40 -14.68
C ASN A 382 -13.13 -3.39 -13.94
N LEU A 383 -13.68 -4.59 -13.75
CA LEU A 383 -14.93 -4.87 -13.01
C LEU A 383 -14.94 -4.36 -11.57
N HIS A 384 -13.76 -4.05 -11.00
CA HIS A 384 -13.61 -3.56 -9.63
C HIS A 384 -13.32 -2.05 -9.56
N SER A 385 -13.22 -1.36 -10.70
CA SER A 385 -13.07 0.10 -10.70
C SER A 385 -14.32 0.75 -10.12
N SER A 386 -14.14 1.63 -9.13
CA SER A 386 -15.23 2.48 -8.64
C SER A 386 -15.66 3.37 -9.79
N LEU A 387 -16.88 3.16 -10.27
CA LEU A 387 -17.52 3.96 -11.31
C LEU A 387 -17.55 5.47 -10.98
N GLY A 388 -17.23 5.87 -9.75
CA GLY A 388 -17.23 7.25 -9.27
C GLY A 388 -15.89 7.99 -9.27
N HIS A 389 -14.73 7.35 -9.53
CA HIS A 389 -13.46 8.10 -9.51
C HIS A 389 -13.24 8.91 -10.78
N ARG A 390 -13.45 10.22 -10.75
CA ARG A 390 -13.19 11.15 -11.88
C ARG A 390 -11.74 11.64 -11.88
N LYS A 391 -10.89 11.00 -12.68
CA LYS A 391 -9.46 11.33 -12.76
C LYS A 391 -8.83 10.93 -14.09
N PHE A 392 -7.77 11.63 -14.44
CA PHE A 392 -6.77 11.14 -15.37
C PHE A 392 -5.64 10.49 -14.56
N GLN A 393 -5.24 9.27 -14.90
CA GLN A 393 -4.26 8.50 -14.13
C GLN A 393 -3.23 7.83 -15.04
N CYS A 394 -1.98 7.82 -14.59
CA CYS A 394 -0.86 7.22 -15.29
C CYS A 394 0.12 6.56 -14.29
N LYS A 395 0.61 5.35 -14.60
CA LYS A 395 1.63 4.65 -13.81
C LYS A 395 2.97 4.63 -14.52
N ILE A 396 4.01 5.14 -13.86
CA ILE A 396 5.35 5.32 -14.43
C ILE A 396 6.46 4.83 -13.51
N ALA A 397 7.63 4.54 -14.10
CA ALA A 397 8.87 4.35 -13.37
C ALA A 397 9.75 5.57 -13.61
N PHE A 398 9.93 6.41 -12.59
CA PHE A 398 10.78 7.60 -12.66
C PHE A 398 12.23 7.26 -12.40
N SER A 399 13.13 7.68 -13.29
CA SER A 399 14.56 7.47 -13.15
C SER A 399 15.21 8.57 -12.31
N LEU A 400 15.98 8.15 -11.30
CA LEU A 400 16.54 8.99 -10.24
C LEU A 400 18.05 8.78 -10.12
N PRO A 401 18.86 9.84 -10.27
CA PRO A 401 20.28 9.77 -9.98
C PRO A 401 20.51 9.84 -8.47
N ILE A 402 20.95 8.74 -7.84
CA ILE A 402 21.34 8.71 -6.43
C ILE A 402 22.86 8.82 -6.34
N HIS A 403 23.34 9.71 -5.47
CA HIS A 403 24.76 9.94 -5.27
C HIS A 403 25.28 9.19 -4.05
N HIS A 404 26.45 8.59 -4.19
CA HIS A 404 27.21 7.93 -3.13
C HIS A 404 28.56 8.61 -2.95
N ALA A 405 28.96 8.86 -1.71
CA ALA A 405 30.32 9.31 -1.40
C ALA A 405 31.33 8.21 -1.77
N VAL A 406 32.35 8.53 -2.58
CA VAL A 406 33.37 7.53 -2.96
C VAL A 406 34.13 6.94 -1.77
N PRO A 407 34.51 7.72 -0.72
CA PRO A 407 35.31 7.18 0.38
C PRO A 407 34.58 6.14 1.25
N SER A 408 33.27 6.34 1.49
CA SER A 408 32.48 5.50 2.39
C SER A 408 31.49 4.58 1.67
N ASN A 409 31.27 4.81 0.37
CA ASN A 409 30.16 4.27 -0.42
C ASN A 409 28.76 4.57 0.18
N GLY A 410 28.69 5.48 1.17
CA GLY A 410 27.46 5.91 1.81
C GLY A 410 26.63 6.79 0.89
N ILE A 411 25.30 6.64 0.95
CA ILE A 411 24.36 7.46 0.18
C ILE A 411 24.45 8.91 0.69
N LEU A 412 24.45 9.86 -0.23
CA LEU A 412 24.31 11.28 0.11
C LEU A 412 22.83 11.57 0.36
N ILE A 413 22.47 11.88 1.60
CA ILE A 413 21.08 12.08 2.01
C ILE A 413 20.77 13.58 2.12
N PRO A 414 19.72 14.10 1.46
CA PRO A 414 19.26 15.48 1.63
C PRO A 414 19.10 15.86 3.12
N GLY A 415 19.42 17.11 3.46
CA GLY A 415 19.43 17.61 4.84
C GLY A 415 20.67 17.25 5.67
N THR A 416 21.58 16.44 5.15
CA THR A 416 22.85 16.14 5.86
C THR A 416 23.98 17.07 5.42
N PRO A 417 24.97 17.36 6.31
CA PRO A 417 26.15 18.14 5.94
C PRO A 417 26.89 17.57 4.71
N MET A 418 26.96 16.24 4.62
CA MET A 418 27.63 15.55 3.51
C MET A 418 26.91 15.80 2.17
N TYR A 419 25.59 15.93 2.16
CA TYR A 419 24.82 16.27 0.95
C TYR A 419 24.94 17.75 0.58
N ALA A 420 25.06 18.65 1.56
CA ALA A 420 25.33 20.07 1.30
C ALA A 420 26.68 20.28 0.58
N GLU A 421 27.66 19.41 0.86
CA GLU A 421 28.98 19.43 0.22
C GLU A 421 29.07 18.55 -1.04
N ARG A 422 27.96 18.02 -1.56
CA ARG A 422 27.92 17.01 -2.64
C ARG A 422 28.66 17.41 -3.92
N ASP A 423 28.86 18.69 -4.18
CA ASP A 423 29.55 19.19 -5.39
C ASP A 423 31.06 19.43 -5.14
N ARG A 424 31.50 19.37 -3.89
CA ARG A 424 32.89 19.51 -3.47
C ARG A 424 33.56 18.17 -3.17
N ILE A 425 32.78 17.11 -3.00
CA ILE A 425 33.27 15.76 -2.70
C ILE A 425 33.24 14.86 -3.94
N ARG A 426 34.15 13.87 -3.97
CA ARG A 426 34.10 12.82 -4.99
C ARG A 426 32.87 11.94 -4.76
N LYS A 427 31.99 11.86 -5.78
CA LYS A 427 30.76 11.07 -5.76
C LYS A 427 30.66 10.09 -6.91
N LYS A 428 30.02 8.96 -6.66
CA LYS A 428 29.55 8.00 -7.68
C LYS A 428 28.05 8.16 -7.82
N THR A 429 27.53 8.27 -9.04
CA THR A 429 26.10 8.33 -9.31
C THR A 429 25.60 6.96 -9.76
N GLN A 430 24.53 6.47 -9.14
CA GLN A 430 23.81 5.27 -9.53
C GLN A 430 22.42 5.67 -10.01
N GLN A 431 21.94 5.04 -11.08
CA GLN A 431 20.58 5.24 -11.57
C GLN A 431 19.64 4.28 -10.85
N HIS A 432 18.57 4.82 -10.28
CA HIS A 432 17.51 4.07 -9.62
C HIS A 432 16.17 4.39 -10.26
N THR A 433 15.17 3.55 -9.99
CA THR A 433 13.78 3.81 -10.37
C THR A 433 12.90 4.02 -9.14
N LEU A 434 11.86 4.84 -9.31
CA LEU A 434 10.76 5.05 -8.37
C LEU A 434 9.43 4.83 -9.11
N GLY A 435 8.62 3.89 -8.66
CA GLY A 435 7.27 3.70 -9.16
C GLY A 435 6.35 4.82 -8.68
N VAL A 436 5.82 5.63 -9.60
CA VAL A 436 4.91 6.73 -9.31
C VAL A 436 3.57 6.53 -10.02
N GLU A 437 2.49 6.64 -9.26
CA GLU A 437 1.13 6.78 -9.77
C GLU A 437 0.78 8.27 -9.83
N LEU A 438 0.73 8.83 -11.04
CA LEU A 438 0.28 10.19 -11.27
C LEU A 438 -1.23 10.22 -11.46
N ARG A 439 -1.89 11.16 -10.79
CA ARG A 439 -3.33 11.42 -10.88
C ARG A 439 -3.53 12.92 -11.12
N ILE A 440 -4.43 13.26 -12.01
CA ILE A 440 -4.85 14.63 -12.30
C ILE A 440 -6.38 14.68 -12.20
N SER A 441 -6.90 15.65 -11.49
CA SER A 441 -8.34 15.91 -11.36
C SER A 441 -8.54 17.42 -11.13
N ASP A 442 -9.75 17.93 -11.32
CA ASP A 442 -10.13 19.27 -10.85
C ASP A 442 -10.77 19.19 -9.46
N GLU A 443 -10.96 20.33 -8.81
CA GLU A 443 -11.51 20.37 -7.45
C GLU A 443 -12.93 19.78 -7.36
N GLN A 444 -13.80 20.04 -8.33
CA GLN A 444 -15.18 19.54 -8.30
C GLN A 444 -15.17 18.02 -8.50
N SER A 445 -14.46 17.52 -9.50
CA SER A 445 -14.31 16.08 -9.74
C SER A 445 -13.70 15.37 -8.55
N TRP A 446 -12.66 15.93 -7.92
CA TRP A 446 -12.04 15.38 -6.71
C TRP A 446 -13.03 15.30 -5.53
N ARG A 447 -13.79 16.36 -5.26
CA ARG A 447 -14.81 16.39 -4.20
C ARG A 447 -15.92 15.36 -4.43
N MET A 448 -16.35 15.18 -5.68
CA MET A 448 -17.39 14.21 -6.03
C MET A 448 -16.90 12.76 -5.98
N SER A 449 -15.61 12.52 -6.19
CA SER A 449 -15.06 11.16 -6.37
C SER A 449 -14.42 10.54 -5.14
N GLU A 450 -13.76 11.32 -4.28
CA GLU A 450 -12.92 10.77 -3.20
C GLU A 450 -13.45 11.11 -1.79
N GLN A 451 -14.43 12.01 -1.69
CA GLN A 451 -14.98 12.48 -0.40
C GLN A 451 -16.41 12.01 -0.12
N LYS A 452 -17.02 11.20 -0.99
CA LYS A 452 -18.44 10.83 -0.87
C LYS A 452 -18.71 9.40 -1.29
N GLY A 453 -19.78 8.85 -0.75
CA GLY A 453 -20.41 7.66 -1.25
C GLY A 453 -19.59 6.37 -1.04
N ASP A 454 -19.81 5.44 -1.96
CA ASP A 454 -19.06 4.19 -2.06
C ASP A 454 -17.61 4.39 -2.53
N SER A 455 -17.34 5.54 -3.14
CA SER A 455 -16.06 5.95 -3.71
C SER A 455 -15.19 6.73 -2.70
N HIS A 456 -15.72 7.01 -1.51
CA HIS A 456 -14.95 7.55 -0.39
C HIS A 456 -13.76 6.63 -0.11
N HIS A 457 -12.56 7.21 0.05
CA HIS A 457 -11.32 6.45 0.24
C HIS A 457 -11.45 5.45 1.40
N ASP A 458 -11.94 5.89 2.56
CA ASP A 458 -12.11 4.99 3.72
C ASP A 458 -13.13 3.89 3.47
N ALA A 459 -14.20 4.15 2.70
CA ALA A 459 -15.18 3.13 2.34
C ALA A 459 -14.54 2.04 1.46
N TYR A 460 -13.73 2.45 0.49
CA TYR A 460 -12.94 1.55 -0.34
C TYR A 460 -11.91 0.76 0.47
N LYS A 461 -11.12 1.45 1.29
CA LYS A 461 -10.12 0.85 2.18
C LYS A 461 -10.77 -0.14 3.15
N PHE A 462 -11.95 0.17 3.70
CA PHE A 462 -12.70 -0.73 4.56
C PHE A 462 -13.06 -2.04 3.88
N ARG A 463 -13.64 -2.00 2.67
CA ARG A 463 -14.00 -3.21 1.91
C ARG A 463 -12.77 -4.08 1.65
N GLN A 464 -11.65 -3.43 1.34
CA GLN A 464 -10.38 -4.10 1.14
C GLN A 464 -9.87 -4.80 2.40
N LEU A 465 -9.92 -4.11 3.54
CA LEU A 465 -9.50 -4.66 4.82
C LEU A 465 -10.45 -5.75 5.34
N ALA A 466 -11.76 -5.63 5.10
CA ALA A 466 -12.73 -6.66 5.46
C ALA A 466 -12.46 -7.99 4.75
N SER A 467 -12.06 -7.96 3.48
CA SER A 467 -11.61 -9.14 2.73
C SER A 467 -10.36 -9.77 3.38
N VAL A 468 -9.36 -8.97 3.74
CA VAL A 468 -8.16 -9.46 4.46
C VAL A 468 -8.53 -10.03 5.83
N MET A 469 -9.42 -9.36 6.56
CA MET A 469 -9.92 -9.81 7.87
C MET A 469 -10.58 -11.19 7.77
N ASN A 470 -11.40 -11.43 6.74
CA ASN A 470 -12.01 -12.74 6.48
C ASN A 470 -10.98 -13.85 6.27
N ARG A 471 -9.82 -13.55 5.68
CA ARG A 471 -8.77 -14.56 5.44
C ARG A 471 -7.90 -14.77 6.67
N VAL A 472 -7.39 -13.67 7.24
CA VAL A 472 -6.49 -13.70 8.41
C VAL A 472 -7.21 -14.25 9.64
N PHE A 473 -8.47 -13.86 9.86
CA PHE A 473 -9.26 -14.19 11.04
C PHE A 473 -10.49 -15.05 10.73
N GLY A 474 -10.56 -15.75 9.60
CA GLY A 474 -11.77 -16.45 9.12
C GLY A 474 -12.43 -17.46 10.08
N ASN A 475 -11.72 -17.90 11.12
CA ASN A 475 -12.27 -18.74 12.18
C ASN A 475 -13.11 -17.97 13.22
N VAL A 476 -13.08 -16.64 13.21
CA VAL A 476 -13.71 -15.75 14.20
C VAL A 476 -14.40 -14.56 13.53
N PHE A 477 -13.76 -13.91 12.57
CA PHE A 477 -14.32 -12.79 11.80
C PHE A 477 -14.90 -13.29 10.48
N ARG A 478 -16.14 -12.90 10.17
CA ARG A 478 -16.78 -13.23 8.90
C ARG A 478 -17.73 -12.12 8.44
N MET A 479 -17.39 -11.50 7.31
CA MET A 479 -18.26 -10.63 6.53
C MET A 479 -18.60 -11.34 5.22
N PRO A 480 -19.81 -11.90 5.06
CA PRO A 480 -20.18 -12.68 3.88
C PRO A 480 -20.17 -11.85 2.59
N GLU A 481 -19.85 -12.47 1.45
CA GLU A 481 -19.79 -11.79 0.14
C GLU A 481 -21.16 -11.26 -0.29
N GLU A 482 -22.23 -11.96 0.09
CA GLU A 482 -23.62 -11.58 -0.19
C GLU A 482 -24.00 -10.23 0.45
N CYS A 483 -23.24 -9.80 1.45
CA CYS A 483 -23.50 -8.54 2.17
C CYS A 483 -22.83 -7.32 1.51
N LEU A 484 -21.97 -7.52 0.50
CA LEU A 484 -21.16 -6.45 -0.10
C LEU A 484 -21.99 -5.40 -0.83
N GLU A 485 -23.09 -5.79 -1.47
CA GLU A 485 -24.00 -4.87 -2.14
C GLU A 485 -24.66 -3.91 -1.14
N GLN A 486 -25.28 -4.46 -0.10
CA GLN A 486 -25.89 -3.67 0.97
C GLN A 486 -24.84 -2.84 1.73
N LEU A 487 -23.62 -3.35 1.93
CA LEU A 487 -22.52 -2.58 2.50
C LEU A 487 -22.22 -1.31 1.69
N ARG A 488 -22.20 -1.38 0.36
CA ARG A 488 -21.98 -0.19 -0.49
C ARG A 488 -23.10 0.83 -0.31
N HIS A 489 -24.35 0.39 -0.24
CA HIS A 489 -25.49 1.28 0.05
C HIS A 489 -25.37 1.95 1.42
N ASP A 490 -24.95 1.21 2.44
CA ASP A 490 -24.76 1.74 3.79
C ASP A 490 -23.59 2.73 3.85
N GLN A 491 -22.50 2.46 3.15
CA GLN A 491 -21.37 3.39 3.03
C GLN A 491 -21.76 4.70 2.32
N ILE A 492 -22.66 4.66 1.32
CA ILE A 492 -23.19 5.88 0.70
C ILE A 492 -23.92 6.76 1.72
N ARG A 493 -24.63 6.15 2.67
CA ARG A 493 -25.32 6.87 3.75
C ARG A 493 -24.37 7.38 4.83
N LEU A 494 -23.29 6.64 5.09
CA LEU A 494 -22.29 6.98 6.11
C LEU A 494 -21.36 8.12 5.66
N PHE A 495 -21.08 8.22 4.36
CA PHE A 495 -20.20 9.23 3.75
C PHE A 495 -20.97 10.14 2.77
N PRO A 496 -21.72 11.15 3.25
CA PRO A 496 -22.65 11.94 2.43
C PRO A 496 -22.03 12.99 1.48
#